data_AF-A0A660RXA8-F1
#
_entry.id   AF-A0A660RXA8-F1
#
_cell.length_a   1.000
_cell.length_b   1.000
_cell.length_c   1.000
_cell.angle_alpha   90.00
_cell.angle_beta   90.00
_cell.angle_gamma   90.00
#
_symmetry.space_group_name_H-M   'P 1'
#
loop_
_entity.id
_entity.type
_entity.pdbx_description
1 polymer ?
#
loop_
_entity_poly.entity_id
_entity_poly.type
_entity_poly.pdbx_seq_one_letter_code
_entity_poly.pdbx_strand_id
1 'polypeptide(L)'
;MREIKFRGKKVESGLWTTGYLVRCDGRAWILHPEGIATSYRKEEIFGKAEEWKAIILPRVFVVEVIPETIGQFTGLYDIDRTEIYEGDIIDTGYDKWIVKFDNGSFYATIPNTSFFLDLSRETVNYYEIKVIGNIYDNPELIKS
;
A
#
# COMPACT_ATOMS: atom_id res chain seq x y z
N MET A 1 8.58 -12.76 -8.04
CA MET A 1 8.01 -11.42 -8.32
C MET A 1 7.23 -11.00 -7.08
N ARG A 2 7.48 -9.80 -6.53
CA ARG A 2 6.74 -9.30 -5.36
C ARG A 2 5.33 -8.86 -5.75
N GLU A 3 4.36 -9.04 -4.88
CA GLU A 3 3.03 -8.46 -5.07
C GLU A 3 3.11 -6.94 -4.95
N ILE A 4 2.53 -6.22 -5.91
CA ILE A 4 2.44 -4.76 -5.88
C ILE A 4 1.01 -4.41 -5.52
N LYS A 5 0.81 -3.94 -4.30
CA LYS A 5 -0.49 -3.59 -3.73
C LYS A 5 -0.32 -2.36 -2.86
N PHE A 6 -1.34 -1.51 -2.84
CA PHE A 6 -1.38 -0.27 -2.07
C PHE A 6 -2.68 -0.22 -1.26
N ARG A 7 -2.65 0.55 -0.18
CA ARG A 7 -3.84 0.94 0.58
C ARG A 7 -3.94 2.45 0.68
N GLY A 8 -5.13 2.98 0.93
CA GLY A 8 -5.37 4.38 1.24
C GLY A 8 -6.74 4.59 1.87
N LYS A 9 -6.92 5.69 2.62
CA LYS A 9 -8.22 6.09 3.15
C LYS A 9 -9.04 6.77 2.06
N LYS A 10 -10.27 6.31 1.86
CA LYS A 10 -11.22 6.89 0.91
C LYS A 10 -11.55 8.33 1.31
N VAL A 11 -11.54 9.26 0.35
CA VAL A 11 -11.83 10.68 0.61
C VAL A 11 -13.20 10.87 1.27
N GLU A 12 -14.22 10.14 0.81
CA GLU A 12 -15.61 10.33 1.27
C GLU A 12 -15.89 9.78 2.68
N SER A 13 -15.28 8.65 3.04
CA SER A 13 -15.65 7.90 4.25
C SER A 13 -14.54 7.80 5.30
N GLY A 14 -13.29 8.12 4.94
CA GLY A 14 -12.13 7.88 5.81
C GLY A 14 -11.78 6.41 6.02
N LEU A 15 -12.56 5.48 5.48
CA LEU A 15 -12.32 4.03 5.58
C LEU A 15 -11.21 3.61 4.63
N TRP A 16 -10.41 2.62 5.03
CA TRP A 16 -9.36 2.04 4.20
C TRP A 16 -9.92 1.27 2.99
N THR A 17 -9.13 1.27 1.92
CA THR A 17 -9.36 0.47 0.72
C THR A 17 -8.02 0.02 0.12
N THR A 18 -7.98 -1.13 -0.54
CA THR A 18 -6.75 -1.75 -1.06
C THR A 18 -6.84 -2.10 -2.54
N GLY A 19 -5.73 -2.02 -3.28
CA GLY A 19 -5.69 -2.29 -4.72
C GLY A 19 -4.46 -1.72 -5.41
N TYR A 20 -4.58 -1.39 -6.69
CA TYR A 20 -3.49 -0.78 -7.46
C TYR A 20 -3.57 0.73 -7.43
N LEU A 21 -2.44 1.38 -7.17
CA LEU A 21 -2.37 2.84 -7.11
C LEU A 21 -2.35 3.46 -8.51
N VAL A 22 -3.24 4.43 -8.73
CA VAL A 22 -3.22 5.33 -9.88
C VAL A 22 -3.02 6.75 -9.36
N ARG A 23 -2.04 7.48 -9.90
CA ARG A 23 -1.82 8.90 -9.62
C ARG A 23 -1.96 9.71 -10.90
N CYS A 24 -2.72 10.78 -10.85
CA CYS A 24 -2.94 11.69 -11.97
C CYS A 24 -3.34 13.07 -11.43
N ASP A 25 -2.77 14.13 -11.98
CA ASP A 25 -3.13 15.53 -11.67
C ASP A 25 -3.24 15.85 -10.15
N GLY A 26 -2.21 15.46 -9.39
CA GLY A 26 -2.14 15.71 -7.94
C GLY A 26 -3.08 14.86 -7.07
N ARG A 27 -3.91 14.01 -7.68
CA ARG A 27 -4.84 13.12 -7.00
C ARG A 27 -4.38 11.68 -7.05
N ALA A 28 -4.98 10.87 -6.20
CA ALA A 28 -4.67 9.46 -6.11
C ALA A 28 -5.93 8.61 -5.96
N TRP A 29 -5.89 7.44 -6.57
CA TRP A 29 -6.97 6.48 -6.55
C TRP A 29 -6.46 5.07 -6.34
N ILE A 30 -7.29 4.25 -5.71
CA ILE A 30 -7.10 2.82 -5.61
C ILE A 30 -8.04 2.12 -6.60
N LEU A 31 -7.43 1.38 -7.51
CA LEU A 31 -8.06 0.54 -8.51
C LEU A 31 -8.33 -0.85 -7.93
N HIS A 32 -9.60 -1.23 -7.84
CA HIS A 32 -9.99 -2.58 -7.47
C HIS A 32 -10.08 -3.47 -8.72
N PRO A 33 -9.28 -4.54 -8.83
CA PRO A 33 -9.30 -5.43 -10.00
C PRO A 33 -10.54 -6.34 -10.05
N GLU A 34 -11.31 -6.40 -8.97
CA GLU A 34 -12.57 -7.16 -8.92
C GLU A 34 -13.58 -6.51 -9.88
N GLY A 35 -13.89 -7.21 -10.98
CA GLY A 35 -14.83 -6.75 -12.00
C GLY A 35 -14.23 -6.39 -13.36
N ILE A 36 -12.92 -6.56 -13.57
CA ILE A 36 -12.30 -6.41 -14.90
C ILE A 36 -12.85 -7.49 -15.85
N ALA A 37 -13.90 -7.14 -16.60
CA ALA A 37 -14.38 -7.91 -17.73
C ALA A 37 -13.49 -7.59 -18.94
N THR A 38 -12.56 -8.49 -19.28
CA THR A 38 -11.77 -8.39 -20.50
C THR A 38 -12.59 -8.92 -21.67
N SER A 39 -13.43 -8.10 -22.29
CA SER A 39 -13.90 -8.43 -23.64
C SER A 39 -14.25 -7.17 -24.42
N TYR A 40 -13.33 -6.75 -25.29
CA TYR A 40 -13.69 -5.95 -26.46
C TYR A 40 -12.99 -6.49 -27.69
N ARG A 41 -13.68 -6.35 -28.82
CA ARG A 41 -13.14 -6.60 -30.14
C ARG A 41 -12.33 -5.38 -30.58
N LYS A 42 -11.14 -5.64 -31.11
CA LYS A 42 -10.10 -4.66 -31.45
C LYS A 42 -10.58 -3.60 -32.46
N GLU A 43 -11.66 -3.90 -33.18
CA GLU A 43 -12.13 -3.13 -34.32
C GLU A 43 -13.02 -1.91 -33.98
N GLU A 44 -13.58 -1.82 -32.77
CA GLU A 44 -14.58 -0.79 -32.43
C GLU A 44 -14.00 0.53 -31.89
N ILE A 45 -12.76 0.55 -31.39
CA ILE A 45 -12.24 1.73 -30.66
C ILE A 45 -11.13 2.46 -31.42
N PHE A 46 -10.29 1.77 -32.17
CA PHE A 46 -9.12 2.37 -32.80
C PHE A 46 -9.15 2.14 -34.30
N GLY A 47 -9.58 3.16 -35.03
CA GLY A 47 -9.30 3.26 -36.46
C GLY A 47 -7.78 3.26 -36.66
N LYS A 48 -7.24 2.08 -37.01
CA LYS A 48 -5.88 1.81 -37.48
C LYS A 48 -4.78 2.70 -36.86
N ALA A 49 -4.29 2.33 -35.67
CA ALA A 49 -2.98 2.76 -35.21
C ALA A 49 -2.22 1.56 -34.61
N GLU A 50 -0.94 1.47 -34.95
CA GLU A 50 -0.02 0.38 -34.65
C GLU A 50 0.21 0.21 -33.15
N GLU A 51 0.29 -1.05 -32.70
CA GLU A 51 0.89 -1.56 -31.45
C GLU A 51 0.50 -0.96 -30.08
N TRP A 52 -0.64 -0.29 -29.93
CA TRP A 52 -1.17 0.02 -28.58
C TRP A 52 -2.01 -1.15 -28.04
N LYS A 53 -1.57 -1.77 -26.94
CA LYS A 53 -2.42 -2.64 -26.12
C LYS A 53 -3.14 -1.78 -25.08
N ALA A 54 -4.30 -1.24 -25.44
CA ALA A 54 -5.17 -0.54 -24.50
C ALA A 54 -6.10 -1.54 -23.80
N ILE A 55 -6.25 -1.42 -22.49
CA ILE A 55 -7.34 -2.06 -21.74
C ILE A 55 -8.41 -0.99 -21.54
N ILE A 56 -9.59 -1.19 -22.13
CA ILE A 56 -10.78 -0.42 -21.76
C ILE A 56 -11.37 -1.11 -20.55
N LEU A 57 -11.59 -0.32 -19.50
CA LEU A 57 -12.04 -0.76 -18.19
C LEU A 57 -13.53 -0.38 -18.03
N PRO A 58 -14.48 -1.12 -18.63
CA PRO A 58 -15.89 -0.72 -18.62
C PRO A 58 -16.54 -0.85 -17.25
N ARG A 59 -15.91 -1.63 -16.36
CA ARG A 59 -16.32 -1.89 -14.98
C ARG A 59 -15.08 -1.96 -14.13
N VAL A 60 -14.58 -0.78 -13.79
CA VAL A 60 -13.56 -0.67 -12.77
C VAL A 60 -14.09 0.21 -11.68
N PHE A 61 -13.98 -0.31 -10.47
CA PHE A 61 -14.20 0.44 -9.26
C PHE A 61 -12.88 1.14 -8.92
N VAL A 62 -12.82 2.42 -9.26
CA VAL A 62 -11.76 3.33 -8.86
C VAL A 62 -12.29 4.13 -7.69
N VAL A 63 -11.53 4.19 -6.58
CA VAL A 63 -11.92 4.99 -5.43
C VAL A 63 -10.85 6.04 -5.17
N GLU A 64 -11.26 7.31 -5.09
CA GLU A 64 -10.35 8.41 -4.73
C GLU A 64 -9.94 8.27 -3.27
N VAL A 65 -8.64 8.39 -3.01
CA VAL A 65 -8.05 8.25 -1.68
C VAL A 65 -7.24 9.48 -1.31
N ILE A 66 -7.14 9.72 0.00
CA ILE A 66 -6.32 10.78 0.58
C ILE A 66 -4.84 10.48 0.27
N PRO A 67 -4.15 11.31 -0.53
CA PRO A 67 -2.80 11.01 -1.03
C PRO A 67 -1.78 10.71 0.06
N GLU A 68 -1.90 11.38 1.20
CA GLU A 68 -1.00 11.26 2.36
C GLU A 68 -1.15 9.90 3.03
N THR A 69 -2.30 9.25 2.93
CA THR A 69 -2.56 7.96 3.60
C THR A 69 -2.09 6.75 2.82
N ILE A 70 -1.53 6.98 1.63
CA ILE A 70 -1.14 5.90 0.73
C ILE A 70 0.05 5.16 1.32
N GLY A 71 -0.11 3.85 1.50
CA GLY A 71 0.97 2.96 1.91
C GLY A 71 1.11 1.80 0.93
N GLN A 72 2.33 1.52 0.51
CA GLN A 72 2.63 0.33 -0.28
C GLN A 72 2.75 -0.91 0.62
N PHE A 73 2.22 -2.05 0.17
CA PHE A 73 2.47 -3.34 0.79
C PHE A 73 3.95 -3.70 0.70
N THR A 74 4.55 -4.07 1.83
CA THR A 74 5.97 -4.44 1.89
C THR A 74 6.27 -5.77 1.19
N GLY A 75 5.25 -6.64 1.05
CA GLY A 75 5.42 -8.04 0.67
C GLY A 75 5.62 -8.98 1.87
N LEU A 76 5.64 -8.44 3.10
CA LEU A 76 5.83 -9.17 4.34
C LEU A 76 4.54 -9.22 5.15
N TYR A 77 4.41 -10.28 5.94
CA TYR A 77 3.33 -10.46 6.90
C TYR A 77 3.93 -10.52 8.28
N ASP A 78 3.24 -9.98 9.27
CA ASP A 78 3.59 -10.13 10.67
C ASP A 78 3.35 -11.58 11.17
N ILE A 79 3.63 -11.84 12.45
CA ILE A 79 3.51 -13.20 13.00
C ILE A 79 2.06 -13.71 13.01
N ASP A 80 1.07 -12.81 13.05
CA ASP A 80 -0.36 -13.11 13.03
C ASP A 80 -0.94 -13.12 11.60
N ARG A 81 -0.08 -13.11 10.58
CA ARG A 81 -0.43 -13.10 9.15
C ARG A 81 -1.14 -11.82 8.69
N THR A 82 -0.95 -10.72 9.40
CA THR A 82 -1.36 -9.38 8.97
C THR A 82 -0.35 -8.83 7.99
N GLU A 83 -0.82 -8.29 6.86
CA GLU A 83 0.04 -7.62 5.88
C GLU A 83 0.67 -6.36 6.45
N ILE A 84 1.98 -6.19 6.23
CA ILE A 84 2.72 -5.00 6.66
C ILE A 84 2.79 -4.00 5.50
N TYR A 85 2.36 -2.78 5.74
CA TYR A 85 2.35 -1.66 4.80
C TYR A 85 3.20 -0.50 5.31
N GLU A 86 3.62 0.36 4.39
CA GLU A 86 4.13 1.68 4.75
C GLU A 86 3.15 2.45 5.65
N GLY A 87 3.71 3.13 6.67
CA GLY A 87 2.95 3.84 7.69
C GLY A 87 2.39 2.95 8.80
N ASP A 88 2.53 1.62 8.74
CA ASP A 88 2.21 0.75 9.88
C ASP A 88 3.13 1.02 11.06
N ILE A 89 2.58 0.82 12.25
CA ILE A 89 3.28 0.82 13.52
C ILE A 89 3.41 -0.64 13.93
N ILE A 90 4.66 -1.09 14.05
CA ILE A 90 5.00 -2.46 14.40
C ILE A 90 5.62 -2.51 15.79
N ASP A 91 5.33 -3.58 16.52
CA ASP A 91 5.85 -3.87 17.86
C ASP A 91 6.83 -5.04 17.78
N THR A 92 8.03 -4.85 18.33
CA THR A 92 9.08 -5.90 18.42
C THR A 92 9.16 -6.55 19.82
N GLY A 93 8.24 -6.19 20.72
CA GLY A 93 8.28 -6.55 22.14
C GLY A 93 9.19 -5.65 22.99
N TYR A 94 10.02 -4.82 22.36
CA TYR A 94 10.92 -3.86 23.01
C TYR A 94 10.53 -2.41 22.68
N ASP A 95 10.33 -2.14 21.39
CA ASP A 95 10.11 -0.80 20.86
C ASP A 95 9.01 -0.81 19.80
N LYS A 96 8.42 0.37 19.56
CA LYS A 96 7.44 0.60 18.49
C LYS A 96 8.08 1.33 17.34
N TRP A 97 7.93 0.79 16.14
CA TRP A 97 8.59 1.29 14.94
C TRP A 97 7.58 1.66 13.86
N ILE A 98 7.89 2.67 13.06
CA ILE A 98 7.07 3.07 11.91
C ILE A 98 7.72 2.55 10.64
N VAL A 99 6.95 1.81 9.85
CA VAL A 99 7.37 1.29 8.55
C VAL A 99 7.46 2.42 7.52
N LYS A 100 8.58 2.48 6.80
CA LYS A 100 8.88 3.47 5.76
C LYS A 100 9.49 2.81 4.53
N PHE A 101 9.39 3.50 3.39
CA PHE A 101 10.13 3.17 2.19
C PHE A 101 11.08 4.31 1.85
N ASP A 102 12.37 4.03 1.71
CA ASP A 102 13.37 5.00 1.25
C ASP A 102 14.50 4.27 0.55
N ASN A 103 15.17 4.94 -0.39
CA ASN A 103 16.33 4.42 -1.11
C ASN A 103 16.18 2.98 -1.65
N GLY A 104 14.97 2.62 -2.07
CA GLY A 104 14.69 1.32 -2.70
C GLY A 104 14.38 0.18 -1.74
N SER A 105 14.31 0.42 -0.42
CA SER A 105 14.02 -0.61 0.58
C SER A 105 12.93 -0.17 1.56
N PHE A 106 12.17 -1.16 2.04
CA PHE A 106 11.37 -0.98 3.24
C PHE A 106 12.25 -1.16 4.47
N TYR A 107 11.99 -0.35 5.51
CA TYR A 107 12.62 -0.42 6.83
C TYR A 107 11.63 0.12 7.86
N ALA A 108 11.94 -0.03 9.15
CA ALA A 108 11.18 0.61 10.22
C ALA A 108 12.07 1.56 11.03
N THR A 109 11.50 2.62 11.60
CA THR A 109 12.25 3.62 12.38
C THR A 109 11.47 4.13 13.58
N ILE A 110 12.17 4.56 14.63
CA ILE A 110 11.58 5.23 15.78
C ILE A 110 11.62 6.74 15.53
N PRO A 111 10.50 7.47 15.67
CA PRO A 111 10.47 8.93 15.51
C PRO A 111 11.57 9.65 16.29
N ASN A 112 12.16 10.68 15.68
CA ASN A 112 13.19 11.53 16.30
C ASN A 112 14.48 10.80 16.72
N THR A 113 14.75 9.62 16.14
CA THR A 113 16.00 8.89 16.34
C THR A 113 16.70 8.62 15.01
N SER A 114 17.96 8.19 15.07
CA SER A 114 18.70 7.66 13.91
C SER A 114 18.61 6.13 13.80
N PHE A 115 17.80 5.47 14.63
CA PHE A 115 17.66 4.03 14.60
C PHE A 115 16.79 3.58 13.42
N PHE A 116 17.23 2.51 12.78
CA PHE A 116 16.48 1.83 11.73
C PHE A 116 16.54 0.32 11.94
N LEU A 117 15.47 -0.34 11.55
CA LEU A 117 15.30 -1.78 11.54
C LEU A 117 15.09 -2.21 10.09
N ASP A 118 15.97 -3.08 9.58
CA ASP A 118 15.74 -3.79 8.31
C ASP A 118 14.38 -4.51 8.34
N LEU A 119 13.64 -4.50 7.24
CA LEU A 119 12.43 -5.32 7.11
C LEU A 119 12.69 -6.48 6.16
N SER A 120 13.01 -7.62 6.76
CA SER A 120 13.13 -8.93 6.12
C SER A 120 12.26 -9.97 6.82
N ARG A 121 12.06 -11.12 6.18
CA ARG A 121 11.29 -12.22 6.78
C ARG A 121 12.00 -12.76 8.03
N GLU A 122 13.31 -12.78 8.00
CA GLU A 122 14.18 -13.16 9.11
C GLU A 122 13.97 -12.22 10.30
N THR A 123 13.99 -10.91 10.07
CA THR A 123 13.76 -9.90 11.12
C THR A 123 12.36 -10.01 11.71
N VAL A 124 11.33 -10.17 10.87
CA VAL A 124 9.94 -10.37 11.33
C VAL A 124 9.82 -11.58 12.25
N ASN A 125 10.41 -12.72 11.88
CA ASN A 125 10.32 -13.94 12.67
C ASN A 125 11.16 -13.86 13.95
N TYR A 126 12.33 -13.23 13.90
CA TYR A 126 13.24 -13.13 15.04
C TYR A 126 12.66 -12.29 16.18
N TYR A 127 12.03 -11.16 15.85
CA TYR A 127 11.40 -10.27 16.83
C TYR A 127 9.92 -10.58 17.07
N GLU A 128 9.37 -11.63 16.45
CA GLU A 128 7.94 -11.96 16.48
C GLU A 128 7.05 -10.74 16.21
N ILE A 129 7.43 -9.96 15.19
CA ILE A 129 6.84 -8.64 14.92
C ILE A 129 5.32 -8.75 14.77
N LYS A 130 4.60 -7.80 15.40
CA LYS A 130 3.16 -7.61 15.27
C LYS A 130 2.83 -6.21 14.76
N VAL A 131 1.86 -6.10 13.85
CA VAL A 131 1.27 -4.82 13.49
C VAL A 131 0.27 -4.41 14.58
N ILE A 132 0.48 -3.25 15.20
CA ILE A 132 -0.37 -2.77 16.31
C ILE A 132 -1.22 -1.55 15.95
N GLY A 133 -1.05 -1.00 14.74
CA GLY A 133 -1.79 0.15 14.26
C GLY A 133 -1.08 0.81 13.08
N ASN A 134 -1.48 2.03 12.74
CA ASN A 134 -0.79 2.85 11.74
C ASN A 134 -0.79 4.33 12.15
N ILE A 135 0.09 5.12 11.54
CA ILE A 135 0.27 6.54 11.91
C ILE A 135 -0.96 7.43 11.67
N TYR A 136 -1.94 6.97 10.90
CA TYR A 136 -3.15 7.75 10.56
C TYR A 136 -4.34 7.44 11.47
N ASP A 137 -4.49 6.20 11.92
CA ASP A 137 -5.56 5.80 12.86
C ASP A 137 -5.09 5.82 14.31
N ASN A 138 -3.82 5.55 14.55
CA ASN A 138 -3.24 5.37 15.87
C ASN A 138 -2.02 6.26 16.13
N PRO A 139 -2.09 7.58 15.85
CA PRO A 139 -0.96 8.48 16.08
C PRO A 139 -0.53 8.54 17.55
N GLU A 140 -1.37 8.15 18.50
CA GLU A 140 -1.05 8.05 19.93
C GLU A 140 -0.06 6.93 20.27
N LEU A 141 0.04 5.87 19.46
CA LEU A 141 0.94 4.74 19.76
C LEU A 141 2.42 5.09 19.69
N ILE A 142 2.77 6.19 19.01
CA ILE A 142 4.13 6.68 18.78
C ILE A 142 4.43 8.02 19.49
N LYS A 143 3.48 8.54 20.26
CA LYS A 143 3.67 9.75 21.07
C LYS A 143 4.16 9.31 22.46
N SER A 144 5.43 9.61 22.77
CA SER A 144 5.95 9.58 24.14
C SER A 144 6.04 10.99 24.68
#